data_AF-A0A285EA78-F1
#
_entry.id   AF-A0A285EA78-F1
#
_cell.length_a   1.000
_cell.length_b   1.000
_cell.length_c   1.000
_cell.angle_alpha   90.00
_cell.angle_beta   90.00
_cell.angle_gamma   90.00
#
_symmetry.space_group_name_H-M   'P 1'
#
loop_
_entity.id
_entity.type
_entity.pdbx_description
1 polymer ?
#
loop_
_entity_poly.entity_id
_entity_poly.type
_entity_poly.pdbx_seq_one_letter_code
_entity_poly.pdbx_strand_id
1 'polypeptide(L)'
;MPPMIARVTTARSRTGHGPAATSLGRMSWYWRLEDPSGAEVDPASVGVEVPETDNQGDAESWLGEHWRVLLERGVATVTLFEDGDEVYGPMGLAAT
;
A
#
# COMPACT_ATOMS: atom_id res chain seq x y z
N MET A 1 -7.52 -8.95 10.75
CA MET A 1 -7.47 -9.03 9.28
C MET A 1 -8.64 -8.23 8.72
N PRO A 2 -8.41 -7.28 7.80
CA PRO A 2 -9.49 -6.58 7.11
C PRO A 2 -10.37 -7.61 6.38
N PRO A 3 -11.65 -7.28 6.11
CA PRO A 3 -12.49 -8.14 5.30
C PRO A 3 -11.88 -8.24 3.89
N MET A 4 -11.43 -9.45 3.54
CA MET A 4 -10.85 -9.79 2.24
C MET A 4 -11.94 -9.74 1.16
N ILE A 5 -12.31 -8.55 0.70
CA ILE A 5 -13.23 -8.43 -0.43
C ILE A 5 -12.39 -8.23 -1.68
N ALA A 6 -12.22 -9.35 -2.38
CA ALA A 6 -11.46 -9.43 -3.59
C ALA A 6 -12.21 -8.85 -4.80
N ARG A 7 -11.39 -8.22 -5.66
CA ARG A 7 -11.51 -7.98 -7.10
C ARG A 7 -12.02 -6.61 -7.54
N VAL A 8 -11.05 -5.76 -7.92
CA VAL A 8 -11.13 -4.96 -9.15
C VAL A 8 -9.94 -5.31 -10.03
N THR A 9 -10.25 -5.99 -11.13
CA THR A 9 -9.43 -6.13 -12.33
C THR A 9 -9.20 -4.77 -12.97
N THR A 10 -7.96 -4.37 -13.27
CA THR A 10 -7.55 -3.74 -14.54
C THR A 10 -6.06 -3.39 -14.53
N ALA A 11 -5.35 -3.91 -15.53
CA ALA A 11 -4.02 -3.46 -15.92
C ALA A 11 -4.09 -2.04 -16.51
N ARG A 12 -3.24 -1.10 -16.07
CA ARG A 12 -2.89 0.06 -16.89
C ARG A 12 -1.55 0.72 -16.51
N SER A 13 -0.57 0.44 -17.37
CA SER A 13 0.43 1.38 -17.91
C SER A 13 1.01 2.48 -17.03
N ARG A 14 2.19 2.16 -16.48
CA ARG A 14 3.40 3.00 -16.27
C ARG A 14 3.31 4.48 -16.74
N THR A 15 3.39 5.40 -15.79
CA THR A 15 3.98 6.75 -15.96
C THR A 15 4.64 7.11 -14.62
N GLY A 16 5.90 7.55 -14.68
CA GLY A 16 6.89 7.31 -13.63
C GLY A 16 7.00 8.32 -12.49
N HIS A 17 7.83 7.93 -11.52
CA HIS A 17 8.48 8.79 -10.53
C HIS A 17 9.93 8.28 -10.36
N GLY A 18 10.94 9.13 -10.57
CA GLY A 18 12.35 8.85 -10.24
C GLY A 18 12.71 9.44 -8.86
N PRO A 19 13.99 9.56 -8.47
CA PRO A 19 15.18 8.86 -8.91
C PRO A 19 15.50 7.65 -8.01
N ALA A 20 16.20 6.66 -8.60
CA ALA A 20 16.67 5.45 -7.96
C ALA A 20 17.51 5.72 -6.70
N ALA A 21 16.98 5.36 -5.53
CA ALA A 21 17.80 5.07 -4.37
C ALA A 21 18.47 3.72 -4.60
N THR A 22 19.81 3.71 -4.64
CA THR A 22 20.61 2.49 -4.77
C THR A 22 20.41 1.60 -3.54
N SER A 23 19.48 0.63 -3.58
CA SER A 23 19.35 -0.37 -2.52
C SER A 23 20.28 -1.54 -2.82
N LEU A 24 21.40 -1.59 -2.10
CA LEU A 24 22.20 -2.81 -1.99
C LEU A 24 21.49 -3.75 -1.00
N GLY A 25 20.63 -4.63 -1.53
CA GLY A 25 20.33 -5.94 -0.95
C GLY A 25 19.62 -6.02 0.40
N ARG A 26 18.58 -5.22 0.66
CA ARG A 26 17.56 -5.54 1.68
C ARG A 26 16.19 -5.53 1.00
N MET A 27 15.46 -6.64 1.06
CA MET A 27 14.11 -6.74 0.48
C MET A 27 13.17 -5.84 1.28
N SER A 28 12.87 -4.65 0.75
CA SER A 28 12.01 -3.66 1.42
C SER A 28 10.54 -3.88 1.05
N TRP A 29 9.71 -4.15 2.05
CA TRP A 29 8.27 -4.33 1.92
C TRP A 29 7.54 -3.07 2.42
N TYR A 30 6.62 -2.52 1.63
CA TYR A 30 5.86 -1.32 2.04
C TYR A 30 4.49 -1.23 1.34
N TRP A 31 3.57 -0.48 1.93
CA TRP A 31 2.24 -0.23 1.37
C TRP A 31 2.14 1.12 0.66
N ARG A 32 1.68 1.12 -0.58
CA ARG A 32 1.13 2.31 -1.24
C ARG A 32 -0.33 2.46 -0.84
N LEU A 33 -0.72 3.68 -0.48
CA LEU A 33 -2.09 4.05 -0.13
C LEU A 33 -2.76 4.72 -1.32
N GLU A 34 -4.02 4.40 -1.58
CA GLU A 34 -4.78 4.94 -2.72
C GLU A 34 -6.18 5.38 -2.28
N ASP A 35 -6.63 6.53 -2.79
CA ASP A 35 -7.95 7.10 -2.52
C ASP A 35 -9.07 6.42 -3.35
N PRO A 36 -10.37 6.75 -3.18
CA PRO A 36 -11.46 6.13 -3.95
C PRO A 36 -11.39 6.38 -5.46
N SER A 37 -10.62 7.37 -5.91
CA SER A 37 -10.36 7.67 -7.32
C SER A 37 -9.19 6.86 -7.89
N GLY A 38 -8.46 6.12 -7.04
CA GLY A 38 -7.23 5.39 -7.38
C GLY A 38 -5.99 6.28 -7.44
N ALA A 39 -6.04 7.48 -6.85
CA ALA A 39 -4.86 8.34 -6.77
C ALA A 39 -4.01 7.96 -5.56
N GLU A 40 -2.69 8.00 -5.71
CA GLU A 40 -1.74 7.76 -4.61
C GLU A 40 -1.93 8.83 -3.52
N VAL A 41 -2.03 8.36 -2.28
CA VAL A 41 -2.16 9.18 -1.09
C VAL A 41 -0.82 9.20 -0.37
N ASP A 42 -0.28 10.39 -0.18
CA ASP A 42 0.88 10.60 0.68
C ASP A 42 0.51 10.24 2.15
N PRO A 43 1.22 9.30 2.80
CA PRO A 43 0.93 8.89 4.17
C PRO A 43 0.95 10.05 5.17
N ALA A 44 1.87 11.01 5.01
CA ALA A 44 1.98 12.16 5.89
C ALA A 44 0.74 13.08 5.78
N SER A 45 0.15 13.19 4.60
CA SER A 45 -1.10 13.93 4.36
C SER A 45 -2.31 13.32 5.09
N VAL A 46 -2.29 12.02 5.35
CA VAL A 46 -3.25 11.34 6.22
C VAL A 46 -2.70 11.09 7.63
N GLY A 47 -1.59 11.72 8.02
CA GLY A 47 -1.04 11.67 9.37
C GLY A 47 -0.65 10.26 9.85
N VAL A 48 -0.17 9.42 8.94
CA VAL A 48 0.42 8.11 9.25
C VAL A 48 1.81 8.02 8.63
N GLU A 49 2.63 7.10 9.15
CA GLU A 49 3.91 6.73 8.56
C GLU A 49 3.82 5.26 8.14
N VAL A 50 4.16 4.98 6.88
CA VAL A 50 4.25 3.61 6.37
C VAL A 50 5.70 3.15 6.51
N PRO A 51 5.98 2.12 7.31
CA PRO A 51 7.34 1.60 7.45
C PRO A 51 7.76 0.83 6.19
N GLU A 52 9.04 0.94 5.84
CA GLU A 52 9.72 -0.05 5.01
C GLU A 52 10.20 -1.19 5.92
N THR A 53 9.73 -2.41 5.70
CA THR A 53 10.07 -3.57 6.53
C THR A 53 10.90 -4.60 5.77
N ASP A 54 11.67 -5.43 6.48
CA ASP A 54 12.54 -6.45 5.86
C ASP A 54 11.79 -7.73 5.47
N ASN A 55 10.49 -7.85 5.79
CA ASN A 55 9.64 -8.99 5.43
C ASN A 55 8.17 -8.60 5.27
N GLN A 56 7.45 -9.43 4.50
CA GLN A 56 6.02 -9.29 4.22
C GLN A 56 5.14 -9.32 5.48
N GLY A 57 5.44 -10.19 6.44
CA GLY A 57 4.60 -10.38 7.62
C GLY A 57 4.54 -9.14 8.51
N ASP A 58 5.66 -8.41 8.62
CA ASP A 58 5.71 -7.13 9.35
C ASP A 58 4.92 -6.04 8.62
N ALA A 59 5.01 -5.98 7.29
CA ALA A 59 4.19 -5.08 6.48
C ALA A 59 2.69 -5.40 6.64
N GLU A 60 2.31 -6.68 6.58
CA GLU A 60 0.93 -7.13 6.78
C GLU A 60 0.42 -6.85 8.20
N SER A 61 1.29 -6.98 9.19
CA SER A 61 0.97 -6.66 10.59
C SER A 61 0.65 -5.18 10.76
N TRP A 62 1.49 -4.29 10.21
CA TRP A 62 1.22 -2.85 10.20
C TRP A 62 -0.13 -2.53 9.56
N LEU A 63 -0.45 -3.11 8.40
CA LEU A 63 -1.76 -2.87 7.77
C LEU A 63 -2.91 -3.36 8.66
N GLY A 64 -2.74 -4.50 9.31
CA GLY A 64 -3.71 -5.06 10.25
C GLY A 64 -4.02 -4.12 11.44
N GLU A 65 -3.04 -3.32 11.86
CA GLU A 65 -3.18 -2.33 12.93
C GLU A 65 -3.76 -1.00 12.43
N HIS A 66 -3.37 -0.56 11.22
CA HIS A 66 -3.66 0.78 10.72
C HIS A 66 -4.87 0.90 9.79
N TRP A 67 -5.40 -0.20 9.23
CA TRP A 67 -6.44 -0.13 8.18
C TRP A 67 -7.69 0.68 8.52
N ARG A 68 -8.14 0.68 9.78
CA ARG A 68 -9.32 1.47 10.20
C ARG A 68 -9.05 2.96 10.12
N VAL A 69 -7.90 3.36 10.64
CA VAL A 69 -7.46 4.77 10.61
C VAL A 69 -7.26 5.22 9.18
N LEU A 70 -6.69 4.37 8.32
CA LEU A 70 -6.55 4.66 6.89
C LEU A 70 -7.92 4.87 6.21
N LEU A 71 -8.87 3.97 6.46
CA LEU A 71 -10.23 4.06 5.93
C LEU A 71 -10.96 5.33 6.40
N GLU A 72 -10.88 5.65 7.69
CA GLU A 72 -11.45 6.86 8.29
C GLU A 72 -10.87 8.14 7.68
N ARG A 73 -9.64 8.07 7.16
CA ARG A 73 -8.93 9.20 6.54
C ARG A 73 -9.06 9.24 5.02
N GLY A 74 -9.91 8.40 4.44
CA GLY A 74 -10.25 8.42 3.02
C GLY A 74 -9.35 7.54 2.15
N VAL A 75 -8.49 6.70 2.72
CA VAL A 75 -7.80 5.66 1.95
C VAL A 75 -8.81 4.56 1.62
N ALA A 76 -8.97 4.25 0.34
CA ALA A 76 -9.90 3.23 -0.12
C ALA A 76 -9.22 1.89 -0.35
N THR A 77 -8.01 1.94 -0.93
CA THR A 77 -7.26 0.75 -1.32
C THR A 77 -5.79 0.85 -0.92
N VAL A 78 -5.16 -0.31 -0.76
CA VAL A 78 -3.73 -0.43 -0.50
C VAL A 78 -3.09 -1.47 -1.42
N THR A 79 -1.83 -1.23 -1.77
CA THR A 79 -1.04 -2.10 -2.64
C THR A 79 0.33 -2.35 -2.01
N LEU A 80 0.70 -3.61 -1.83
CA LEU A 80 1.99 -4.02 -1.26
C LEU A 80 3.05 -4.07 -2.35
N PHE A 81 4.21 -3.53 -2.04
CA PHE A 81 5.40 -3.56 -2.87
C PHE A 81 6.54 -4.32 -2.17
N GLU A 82 7.34 -5.05 -2.95
CA GLU A 82 8.63 -5.65 -2.57
C GLU A 82 9.71 -5.03 -3.47
N ASP A 83 10.66 -4.29 -2.89
CA ASP A 83 11.77 -3.64 -3.63
C ASP A 83 11.31 -2.79 -4.84
N GLY A 84 10.07 -2.26 -4.77
CA GLY A 84 9.46 -1.47 -5.84
C GLY A 84 8.63 -2.27 -6.86
N ASP A 85 8.58 -3.60 -6.75
CA ASP A 85 7.69 -4.47 -7.50
C ASP A 85 6.34 -4.63 -6.78
N GLU A 86 5.23 -4.50 -7.51
CA GLU A 86 3.89 -4.74 -6.97
C GLU A 86 3.69 -6.24 -6.76
N VAL A 87 3.54 -6.66 -5.51
CA VAL A 87 3.41 -8.08 -5.14
C VAL A 87 1.99 -8.45 -4.71
N TYR A 88 1.21 -7.48 -4.21
CA TYR A 88 -0.16 -7.72 -3.78
C TYR A 88 -1.03 -6.47 -3.84
N GLY A 89 -2.10 -6.47 -4.64
CA GLY A 89 -3.07 -5.39 -4.66
C GLY A 89 -3.75 -5.17 -6.02
N PRO A 90 -4.51 -4.06 -6.15
CA PRO A 90 -5.01 -3.21 -5.06
C PRO A 90 -6.08 -3.94 -4.21
N MET A 91 -5.99 -3.82 -2.88
CA MET A 91 -6.93 -4.38 -1.90
C MET A 91 -7.78 -3.27 -1.27
N GLY A 92 -9.11 -3.43 -1.25
CA GLY A 92 -10.01 -2.49 -0.57
C GLY A 92 -10.01 -2.63 0.96
N LEU A 93 -10.07 -1.49 1.66
CA LEU A 93 -10.11 -1.44 3.14
C LEU A 93 -11.54 -1.50 3.71
N ALA A 94 -12.57 -1.23 2.91
CA ALA A 94 -13.95 -1.20 3.35
C ALA A 94 -14.54 -2.61 3.52
N ALA A 95 -15.22 -2.84 4.64
CA ALA A 95 -16.12 -3.98 4.81
C ALA A 95 -17.35 -3.79 3.94
N THR A 96 -17.56 -4.67 2.96
CA THR A 96 -18.82 -4.78 2.22
C THR A 96 -19.91 -5.43 3.04
#